data_AF-A0A1H2SRT0-F1
#
_entry.id   AF-A0A1H2SRT0-F1
#
_cell.length_a   1.000
_cell.length_b   1.000
_cell.length_c   1.000
_cell.angle_alpha   90.00
_cell.angle_beta   90.00
_cell.angle_gamma   90.00
#
_symmetry.space_group_name_H-M   'P 1'
#
loop_
_entity.id
_entity.type
_entity.pdbx_description
1 polymer ?
#
loop_
_entity_poly.entity_id
_entity_poly.type
_entity_poly.pdbx_seq_one_letter_code
_entity_poly.pdbx_strand_id
1 'polypeptide(L)'
;MEIKILCQSCGIPLDNEAIKGVEINGLKSEEFCKFCYHQGAFTNPNLKLSEMQENVETLMKKLDLPDDAIQQTINILPNLNRWKAT
;
A
#
# COMPACT_ATOMS: atom_id res chain seq x y z
N MET A 1 -13.18 -10.58 -14.81
CA MET A 1 -11.88 -10.14 -14.27
C MET A 1 -12.18 -9.41 -12.97
N GLU A 2 -11.80 -9.98 -11.83
CA GLU A 2 -11.87 -9.24 -10.57
C GLU A 2 -10.88 -8.08 -10.65
N ILE A 3 -11.38 -6.85 -10.59
CA ILE A 3 -10.53 -5.67 -10.45
C ILE A 3 -10.04 -5.67 -9.01
N LYS A 4 -8.85 -6.21 -8.77
CA LYS A 4 -8.21 -6.15 -7.46
C LYS A 4 -7.74 -4.72 -7.23
N ILE A 5 -8.46 -4.01 -6.36
CA ILE A 5 -8.08 -2.67 -5.94
C ILE A 5 -6.84 -2.80 -5.05
N LEU A 6 -5.75 -2.11 -5.41
CA LEU A 6 -4.52 -2.10 -4.65
C LEU A 6 -4.44 -0.85 -3.78
N CYS A 7 -3.83 -0.97 -2.61
CA CYS A 7 -3.48 0.16 -1.77
C CYS A 7 -2.56 1.12 -2.54
N GLN A 8 -3.00 2.36 -2.71
CA GLN A 8 -2.30 3.41 -3.46
C GLN A 8 -1.09 4.01 -2.71
N SER A 9 -0.58 3.28 -1.71
CA SER A 9 0.63 3.61 -0.94
C SER A 9 1.61 2.45 -0.89
N CYS A 10 1.16 1.21 -0.64
CA CYS A 10 2.06 0.06 -0.49
C CYS A 10 1.79 -1.10 -1.46
N GLY A 11 0.80 -0.99 -2.36
CA GLY A 11 0.50 -2.02 -3.35
C GLY A 11 -0.19 -3.28 -2.80
N ILE A 12 -0.48 -3.36 -1.49
CA ILE A 12 -1.24 -4.48 -0.92
C ILE A 12 -2.66 -4.54 -1.51
N PRO A 13 -3.17 -5.74 -1.87
CA PRO A 13 -4.57 -5.92 -2.27
C PRO A 13 -5.54 -5.49 -1.16
N LEU A 14 -6.58 -4.75 -1.55
CA LEU A 14 -7.70 -4.34 -0.68
C LEU A 14 -8.90 -5.29 -0.85
N ASP A 15 -8.63 -6.60 -0.79
CA ASP A 15 -9.60 -7.67 -0.97
C ASP A 15 -10.50 -7.94 0.26
N ASN A 16 -10.19 -7.32 1.40
CA ASN A 16 -10.91 -7.49 2.66
C ASN A 16 -11.15 -6.13 3.36
N GLU A 17 -12.36 -5.88 3.87
CA GLU A 17 -12.66 -4.68 4.66
C GLU A 17 -11.79 -4.54 5.93
N ALA A 18 -11.31 -5.66 6.46
CA ALA A 18 -10.40 -5.70 7.60
C ALA A 18 -9.00 -5.15 7.28
N ILE A 19 -8.61 -5.07 6.00
CA ILE A 19 -7.35 -4.47 5.57
C ILE A 19 -7.49 -3.02 5.10
N LYS A 20 -8.70 -2.59 4.74
CA LYS A 20 -9.00 -1.21 4.35
C LYS A 20 -8.76 -0.22 5.50
N GLY A 21 -8.19 0.92 5.16
CA GLY A 21 -8.01 2.06 6.05
C GLY A 21 -9.34 2.70 6.45
N VAL A 22 -9.27 3.78 7.22
CA VAL A 22 -10.46 4.48 7.72
C VAL A 22 -10.39 5.95 7.31
N GLU A 23 -11.45 6.45 6.71
CA GLU A 23 -11.64 7.83 6.34
C GLU A 23 -12.00 8.70 7.56
N ILE A 24 -11.90 10.02 7.44
CA ILE A 24 -12.23 10.96 8.54
C ILE A 24 -13.67 10.82 9.06
N ASN A 25 -14.60 10.39 8.20
CA ASN A 25 -16.00 10.14 8.53
C ASN A 25 -16.26 8.75 9.15
N GLY A 26 -15.21 7.95 9.37
CA GLY A 26 -15.31 6.60 9.92
C GLY A 26 -15.60 5.49 8.90
N LEU A 27 -15.78 5.82 7.62
CA LEU A 27 -15.97 4.83 6.55
C LEU A 27 -14.66 4.15 6.17
N LYS A 28 -14.74 3.02 5.47
CA LYS A 28 -13.58 2.30 4.94
C LYS A 28 -13.00 3.02 3.73
N SER A 29 -11.67 3.13 3.69
CA SER A 29 -10.96 3.67 2.54
C SER A 29 -10.99 2.68 1.38
N GLU A 30 -11.30 3.18 0.18
CA GLU A 30 -11.23 2.40 -1.06
C GLU A 30 -9.83 2.45 -1.69
N GLU A 31 -8.99 3.39 -1.27
CA GLU A 31 -7.68 3.62 -1.87
C GLU A 31 -6.52 3.15 -0.99
N PHE A 32 -6.69 3.13 0.34
CA PHE A 32 -5.59 2.87 1.26
C PHE A 32 -5.89 1.75 2.25
N CYS A 33 -4.84 1.02 2.64
CA CYS A 33 -4.93 0.02 3.71
C CYS A 33 -4.73 0.66 5.09
N LYS A 34 -5.20 -0.02 6.14
CA LYS A 34 -5.09 0.42 7.55
C LYS A 34 -3.66 0.62 8.04
N PHE A 35 -2.68 0.01 7.39
CA PHE A 35 -1.27 0.15 7.76
C PHE A 35 -0.68 1.46 7.22
N CYS A 36 -1.17 1.93 6.08
CA CYS A 36 -0.70 3.18 5.47
C CYS A 36 -1.54 4.39 5.88
N TYR A 37 -2.83 4.20 6.19
CA TYR A 37 -3.78 5.30 6.33
C TYR A 37 -4.81 5.05 7.44
N HIS A 38 -5.04 6.07 8.26
CA HIS A 38 -6.01 6.03 9.34
C HIS A 38 -6.58 7.43 9.63
N GLN A 39 -7.90 7.51 9.77
CA GLN A 39 -8.66 8.72 10.15
C GLN A 39 -8.30 9.96 9.34
N GLY A 40 -8.22 9.85 8.02
CA GLY A 40 -7.96 11.02 7.18
C GLY A 40 -6.48 11.27 6.87
N ALA A 41 -5.54 10.53 7.48
CA ALA A 41 -4.11 10.81 7.38
C ALA A 41 -3.24 9.56 7.17
N PHE A 42 -2.08 9.75 6.55
CA PHE A 42 -1.05 8.72 6.48
C PHE A 42 -0.45 8.47 7.86
N THR A 43 -0.29 7.20 8.23
CA THR A 43 0.30 6.78 9.51
C THR A 43 1.77 7.19 9.65
N ASN A 44 2.47 7.32 8.51
CA ASN A 44 3.81 7.89 8.45
C ASN A 44 3.87 8.92 7.30
N PRO A 45 3.60 10.21 7.57
CA PRO A 45 3.49 11.24 6.53
C PRO A 45 4.84 11.60 5.88
N ASN A 46 5.95 11.41 6.59
CA ASN A 46 7.30 11.74 6.11
C ASN A 46 8.01 10.57 5.44
N LEU A 47 7.35 9.40 5.36
CA LEU A 47 7.91 8.21 4.72
C LEU A 47 8.24 8.52 3.25
N LYS A 48 9.45 8.18 2.83
CA LYS A 48 9.93 8.30 1.46
C LYS A 48 9.57 7.04 0.66
N LEU A 49 9.53 7.20 -0.67
CA LEU A 49 9.30 6.06 -1.58
C LEU A 49 10.32 4.94 -1.37
N SER A 50 11.61 5.26 -1.22
CA SER A 50 12.66 4.26 -0.96
C SER A 50 12.41 3.45 0.32
N GLU A 51 11.98 4.13 1.39
CA GLU A 51 11.65 3.47 2.66
C GLU A 51 10.41 2.56 2.51
N MET A 52 9.43 2.96 1.68
CA MET A 52 8.30 2.08 1.36
C MET A 52 8.73 0.86 0.54
N GLN A 53 9.65 1.02 -0.42
CA GLN A 53 10.20 -0.10 -1.20
C GLN A 53 10.89 -1.12 -0.27
N GLU A 54 11.73 -0.65 0.66
CA GLU A 54 12.38 -1.49 1.67
C GLU A 54 11.37 -2.20 2.60
N ASN A 55 10.31 -1.50 3.01
CA ASN A 55 9.25 -2.07 3.84
C ASN A 55 8.49 -3.18 3.13
N VAL A 56 8.12 -2.96 1.86
CA VAL A 56 7.42 -3.96 1.04
C VAL A 56 8.33 -5.16 0.77
N GLU A 57 9.58 -4.92 0.41
CA GLU A 57 10.59 -5.98 0.22
C GLU A 57 10.72 -6.84 1.48
N THR A 58 10.92 -6.21 2.63
CA THR A 58 11.07 -6.88 3.93
C THR A 58 9.82 -7.69 4.29
N LEU A 59 8.63 -7.13 4.07
CA LEU A 59 7.38 -7.81 4.36
C LEU A 59 7.19 -9.04 3.47
N MET A 60 7.40 -8.89 2.16
CA MET A 60 7.18 -9.98 1.21
C MET A 60 8.23 -11.09 1.36
N LYS A 61 9.48 -10.76 1.69
CA LYS A 61 10.51 -11.76 2.06
C LYS A 61 10.11 -12.54 3.31
N LYS A 62 9.54 -11.88 4.33
CA LYS A 62 9.02 -12.57 5.54
C LYS A 62 7.84 -13.49 5.25
N LEU A 63 7.13 -13.26 4.15
CA LEU A 63 6.05 -14.11 3.66
C LEU A 63 6.53 -15.20 2.70
N ASP A 64 7.85 -15.35 2.52
CA ASP A 64 8.48 -16.34 1.63
C ASP A 64 7.99 -16.22 0.17
N LEU A 65 7.72 -14.97 -0.27
CA LEU A 65 7.32 -14.71 -1.65
C LEU A 65 8.53 -14.70 -2.59
N PRO A 66 8.37 -15.17 -3.85
CA PRO A 66 9.43 -15.14 -4.85
C PRO A 66 9.98 -13.73 -5.14
N ASP A 67 11.29 -13.63 -5.35
CA ASP A 67 11.97 -12.36 -5.62
C ASP A 67 11.41 -11.61 -6.84
N ASP A 68 10.95 -12.30 -7.88
CA ASP A 68 10.33 -11.68 -9.05
C ASP A 68 9.01 -10.99 -8.72
N ALA A 69 8.18 -11.60 -7.88
CA ALA A 69 6.94 -10.99 -7.39
C ALA A 69 7.21 -9.77 -6.51
N ILE A 70 8.29 -9.83 -5.69
CA ILE A 70 8.74 -8.71 -4.86
C ILE A 70 9.16 -7.54 -5.74
N GLN A 71 10.02 -7.78 -6.73
CA GLN A 71 10.50 -6.75 -7.64
C GLN A 71 9.36 -6.14 -8.47
N GLN A 72 8.41 -6.95 -8.94
CA GLN A 72 7.21 -6.42 -9.61
C GLN A 72 6.43 -5.47 -8.70
N THR A 73 6.24 -5.82 -7.42
CA THR A 73 5.53 -4.98 -6.46
C THR A 73 6.31 -3.68 -6.18
N ILE A 74 7.63 -3.76 -6.02
CA ILE A 74 8.49 -2.58 -5.81
C ILE A 74 8.41 -1.63 -7.02
N ASN A 75 8.38 -2.17 -8.24
CA ASN A 75 8.36 -1.40 -9.48
C ASN A 75 7.02 -0.69 -9.74
N ILE A 76 5.91 -1.14 -9.16
CA ILE A 76 4.63 -0.42 -9.26
C ILE A 76 4.52 0.73 -8.27
N LEU A 77 5.26 0.72 -7.15
CA LEU A 77 5.14 1.74 -6.09
C LEU A 77 5.26 3.18 -6.61
N PRO A 78 6.22 3.56 -7.47
CA PRO A 78 6.35 4.92 -7.97
C PRO A 78 5.11 5.45 -8.73
N ASN A 79 4.28 4.54 -9.25
CA ASN A 79 3.08 4.88 -10.03
C ASN A 79 1.80 4.99 -9.19
N LEU A 80 1.87 4.70 -7.88
CA LEU A 80 0.70 4.78 -6.99
C LEU A 80 0.42 6.24 -6.59
N ASN A 81 -0.85 6.56 -6.29
CA ASN A 81 -1.29 7.94 -6.02
C ASN A 81 -0.46 8.67 -4.95
N ARG A 82 0.03 7.96 -3.92
CA ARG A 82 0.88 8.56 -2.88
C ARG A 82 2.23 9.06 -3.40
N TRP A 83 2.81 8.36 -4.37
CA TRP A 83 4.21 8.54 -4.78
C TRP A 83 4.39 9.17 -6.14
N LYS A 84 3.34 9.13 -6.96
CA LYS A 84 3.33 9.79 -8.26
C LYS A 84 3.64 11.28 -8.06
N ALA A 85 4.77 11.72 -8.61
CA ALA A 85 5.02 13.15 -8.79
C ALA A 85 3.99 13.68 -9.78
N THR A 86 3.18 14.64 -9.34
CA THR A 86 2.28 15.44 -10.20
C THR A 86 3.05 16.19 -11.27
#